data_AF-M0IFQ4-F1
#
_entry.id   AF-M0IFQ4-F1
#
_cell.length_a   1.000
_cell.length_b   1.000
_cell.length_c   1.000
_cell.angle_alpha   90.00
_cell.angle_beta   90.00
_cell.angle_gamma   90.00
#
_symmetry.space_group_name_H-M   'P 1'
#
loop_
_entity.id
_entity.type
_entity.pdbx_description
1 polymer ?
#
loop_
_entity_poly.entity_id
_entity_poly.type
_entity_poly.pdbx_seq_one_letter_code
_entity_poly.pdbx_strand_id
1 'polypeptide(L)' 'MEVSVNVSISMPPEMLEKIDENARVHGKSRAAYVRHLIQQAPDSPFETPELQLTDEPPAEA' A
#
# COMPACT_ATOMS: atom_id res chain seq x y z
N MET A 1 20.03 12.35 8.00
CA MET A 1 19.22 12.16 9.21
C MET A 1 17.92 11.53 8.76
N GLU A 2 17.61 10.33 9.22
CA GLU A 2 16.34 9.67 8.88
C GLU A 2 15.27 10.21 9.84
N VAL A 3 14.33 10.99 9.31
CA VAL A 3 13.23 11.55 10.10
C VAL A 3 12.05 10.60 10.00
N SER A 4 11.75 9.87 11.08
CA SER A 4 10.56 9.03 11.15
C SER A 4 9.35 9.86 11.59
N VAL A 5 8.35 9.97 10.71
CA VAL A 5 7.06 10.62 11.00
C VAL A 5 5.95 9.57 11.12
N ASN A 6 5.04 9.80 12.07
CA ASN A 6 3.85 8.97 12.26
C ASN A 6 2.63 9.68 11.67
N VAL A 7 1.82 8.95 10.91
CA VAL A 7 0.57 9.46 10.32
C VAL A 7 -0.59 8.62 10.83
N SER A 8 -1.57 9.27 11.46
CA SER A 8 -2.80 8.64 11.93
C SER A 8 -3.95 9.06 11.02
N ILE A 9 -4.67 8.09 10.48
CA ILE A 9 -5.78 8.32 9.56
C ILE A 9 -7.02 7.61 10.11
N SER A 10 -8.11 8.35 10.28
CA SER A 10 -9.40 7.77 10.62
C SER A 10 -10.04 7.23 9.34
N MET A 11 -10.36 5.93 9.34
CA MET A 11 -11.02 5.25 8.22
C MET A 11 -12.11 4.31 8.76
N PRO A 12 -13.17 4.06 7.98
CA PRO A 12 -14.19 3.09 8.35
C PRO A 12 -13.59 1.66 8.42
N PRO A 13 -14.17 0.77 9.24
CA PRO A 13 -13.64 -0.58 9.45
C PRO A 13 -13.56 -1.38 8.15
N GLU A 14 -14.53 -1.23 7.25
CA GLU A 14 -14.56 -1.92 5.96
C GLU A 14 -13.34 -1.60 5.08
N MET A 15 -12.79 -0.38 5.16
CA MET A 15 -11.57 -0.03 4.43
C MET A 15 -10.34 -0.69 5.05
N LEU A 16 -10.30 -0.78 6.39
CA LEU A 16 -9.20 -1.44 7.09
C LEU A 16 -9.13 -2.92 6.71
N GLU A 17 -10.28 -3.59 6.67
CA GLU A 17 -10.37 -5.00 6.26
C GLU A 17 -9.85 -5.21 4.84
N LYS A 18 -10.24 -4.36 3.89
CA LYS A 18 -9.74 -4.40 2.51
C LYS A 18 -8.23 -4.15 2.42
N ILE A 19 -7.71 -3.21 3.21
CA ILE A 19 -6.26 -2.93 3.26
C ILE A 19 -5.52 -4.16 3.78
N ASP A 20 -6.02 -4.79 4.86
CA ASP A 20 -5.44 -5.98 5.45
C ASP A 20 -5.41 -7.17 4.49
N GLU A 21 -6.53 -7.42 3.81
CA GLU A 21 -6.65 -8.52 2.85
C GLU A 21 -5.68 -8.33 1.68
N ASN A 22 -5.70 -7.17 1.02
CA ASN A 22 -4.81 -6.91 -0.11
C ASN A 22 -3.34 -6.87 0.31
N ALA A 23 -3.03 -6.31 1.48
CA ALA A 23 -1.66 -6.33 2.00
C ALA A 23 -1.13 -7.78 2.14
N ARG A 24 -1.97 -8.71 2.61
CA ARG A 24 -1.63 -10.15 2.67
C ARG A 24 -1.42 -10.76 1.30
N VAL A 25 -2.31 -10.50 0.34
CA VAL A 25 -2.19 -10.99 -1.05
C VAL A 25 -0.85 -10.58 -1.67
N HIS A 26 -0.39 -9.36 -1.39
CA HIS A 26 0.88 -8.85 -1.90
C HIS A 26 2.09 -9.09 -0.99
N GLY A 27 1.95 -9.87 0.09
CA GLY A 27 3.03 -10.16 1.04
C GLY A 27 3.60 -8.92 1.76
N LYS A 28 2.83 -7.82 1.86
CA LYS A 28 3.24 -6.55 2.48
C LYS A 28 2.61 -6.40 3.86
N SER A 29 3.30 -5.73 4.77
CA SER A 29 2.66 -5.20 5.98
C SER A 29 1.70 -4.06 5.62
N ARG A 30 0.65 -3.83 6.42
CA ARG A 30 -0.32 -2.74 6.21
C ARG A 30 0.32 -1.40 5.88
N ALA A 31 1.30 -0.97 6.69
CA ALA A 31 1.99 0.30 6.47
C ALA A 31 2.79 0.33 5.16
N ALA A 32 3.41 -0.79 4.77
CA ALA A 32 4.13 -0.89 3.50
C ALA A 32 3.15 -0.86 2.32
N TYR A 33 2.01 -1.53 2.43
CA TYR A 33 0.95 -1.51 1.43
C TYR A 33 0.33 -0.11 1.27
N VAL A 34 -0.01 0.56 2.37
CA VAL A 34 -0.54 1.94 2.34
C VAL A 34 0.45 2.92 1.74
N ARG A 35 1.74 2.85 2.10
CA ARG A 35 2.77 3.70 1.48
C ARG A 35 2.86 3.48 -0.03
N HIS A 36 2.79 2.22 -0.45
CA HIS A 36 2.89 1.86 -1.86
C HIS A 36 1.65 2.32 -2.65
N LEU A 37 0.45 2.22 -2.08
CA LEU A 37 -0.75 2.82 -2.64
C LEU A 37 -0.64 4.34 -2.75
N ILE A 38 -0.10 5.01 -1.72
CA ILE A 38 0.14 6.45 -1.76
C ILE A 38 1.10 6.79 -2.91
N GLN A 39 2.15 6.01 -3.15
CA GLN A 39 3.09 6.25 -4.26
C GLN A 39 2.47 5.96 -5.64
N GLN A 40 1.51 5.04 -5.74
CA GLN A 40 0.80 4.72 -7.00
C GLN A 40 -0.35 5.68 -7.31
N ALA A 41 -0.82 6.47 -6.35
CA ALA A 41 -1.93 7.38 -6.58
C ALA A 41 -1.58 8.40 -7.69
N PRO A 42 -2.51 8.72 -8.60
CA PRO A 42 -2.23 9.56 -9.77
C PRO A 42 -1.80 10.99 -9.40
N ASP A 43 -2.35 11.53 -8.31
CA ASP A 43 -2.01 12.85 -7.78
C ASP A 43 -0.95 12.78 -6.66
N SER A 44 -0.24 11.66 -6.57
CA SER A 44 0.81 11.49 -5.59
C SER A 44 2.00 12.39 -5.92
N PRO A 45 2.55 13.15 -4.96
CA PRO A 45 3.79 13.88 -5.16
C PRO A 45 5.03 12.97 -5.10
N PHE A 46 4.85 11.66 -4.87
CA PHE A 46 5.93 10.69 -4.72
C PHE A 46 6.20 9.93 -6.02
N GLU A 47 7.42 9.40 -6.14
CA GLU A 47 7.76 8.54 -7.28
C GLU A 47 6.92 7.27 -7.29
N THR A 48 6.32 6.98 -8.45
CA THR A 48 5.53 5.77 -8.69
C THR A 48 6.45 4.55 -8.60
N PRO A 49 6.07 3.50 -7.85
CA PRO A 49 6.90 2.32 -7.70
C PRO A 49 6.93 1.51 -8.99
N GLU A 50 8.06 0.85 -9.26
CA GLU A 50 8.30 0.07 -10.49
C GLU A 50 7.32 -1.09 -10.68
N LEU A 51 6.86 -1.69 -9.58
CA LEU A 51 5.85 -2.74 -9.57
C LEU A 51 4.50 -2.13 -9.16
N GLN A 52 3.53 -2.20 -10.07
CA GLN A 52 2.15 -1.83 -9.77
C GLN A 52 1.44 -2.97 -9.05
N LEU A 53 0.55 -2.68 -8.09
CA LEU A 53 -0.22 -3.73 -7.42
C LEU A 53 -1.27 -4.36 -8.34
N THR A 54 -1.58 -3.69 -9.45
CA THR A 54 -2.44 -4.17 -10.53
C THR A 54 -1.71 -5.07 -11.53
N ASP A 55 -0.38 -5.16 -11.48
CA ASP A 55 0.33 -6.23 -12.18
C ASP A 55 0.02 -7.53 -11.42
N GLU A 56 -0.67 -8.44 -12.10
CA GLU A 56 -1.20 -9.70 -11.59
C GLU A 56 -0.20 -10.38 -10.64
N PRO A 57 -0.61 -10.87 -9.45
CA PRO A 57 0.27 -11.70 -8.65
C PRO A 57 0.69 -12.87 -9.55
N PRO A 58 2.00 -13.19 -9.69
CA PRO A 58 2.41 -14.29 -10.53
C PRO A 58 1.65 -15.52 -10.04
N ALA A 59 0.77 -16.06 -10.89
CA ALA A 59 0.09 -17.30 -10.63
C ALA A 59 1.15 -18.32 -10.23
N GLU A 60 1.16 -18.70 -8.95
CA GLU A 60 2.06 -19.73 -8.45
C GLU A 60 1.83 -20.99 -9.29
N ALA A 61 2.89 -21.41 -10.00
CA ALA A 61 2.97 -22.62 -10.81
C ALA A 61 3.44 -23.81 -9.96
#